data_AF-A0A2E0HYD2-F1
#
_entry.id   AF-A0A2E0HYD2-F1
#
_cell.length_a   1.000
_cell.length_b   1.000
_cell.length_c   1.000
_cell.angle_alpha   90.00
_cell.angle_beta   90.00
_cell.angle_gamma   90.00
#
_symmetry.space_group_name_H-M   'P 1'
#
loop_
_entity.id
_entity.type
_entity.pdbx_description
1 polymer ?
#
loop_
_entity_poly.entity_id
_entity_poly.type
_entity_poly.pdbx_seq_one_letter_code
_entity_poly.pdbx_strand_id
1 'polypeptide(L)'
;MAKQGISTGAAPNDGTGDTLLNATLKINANFNDIYDKFGDGTNLVSFVSFASTAGYSTNAGIASTSVLAGTASSVTGDISINTTGVITSQFANFTEGMIIQESGTPVDTTIAVGFAKTIFRIKDGFVGIGTSLPTSQLQVTSYSNERPTIHAVPKSSGHGLQVSDEVGTDDTAFVITSSGKVGLGSTAPTSKLVVSGDAELIGVTTHTGMSHLNGSITEKVVNNFNTTLTAIGGTLTVDVNQGTVLLGGLTTSVSTWSFINVPTLNSKATTVTFINDAGQSSTYGDACSVNGSPIAGGIRWVGGNPPPATNQEDILSFSIVRDGTGLTRVYCSSSLNIS
;
A
#
# COMPACT_ATOMS: atom_id res chain seq x y z
N MET A 1 51.75 -42.42 33.23
CA MET A 1 51.81 -43.58 34.16
C MET A 1 51.53 -43.12 35.60
N ALA A 2 51.35 -44.02 36.58
CA ALA A 2 51.28 -43.60 37.99
C ALA A 2 52.66 -43.17 38.49
N LYS A 3 52.73 -42.11 39.32
CA LYS A 3 53.99 -41.60 39.90
C LYS A 3 54.74 -42.70 40.63
N GLN A 4 55.99 -42.94 40.26
CA GLN A 4 56.86 -43.89 40.96
C GLN A 4 57.71 -43.17 42.00
N GLY A 5 57.43 -43.40 43.29
CA GLY A 5 58.21 -42.84 44.39
C GLY A 5 59.49 -43.64 44.69
N ILE A 6 60.55 -42.95 45.10
CA ILE A 6 61.76 -43.57 45.65
C ILE A 6 61.47 -44.03 47.08
N SER A 7 61.70 -45.31 47.38
CA SER A 7 61.60 -45.87 48.73
C SER A 7 62.91 -45.64 49.47
N THR A 8 62.88 -44.97 50.62
CA THR A 8 64.07 -44.70 51.46
C THR A 8 64.34 -45.78 52.51
N GLY A 9 63.56 -46.86 52.53
CA GLY A 9 63.59 -47.88 53.58
C GLY A 9 62.79 -47.45 54.82
N ALA A 10 62.63 -48.36 55.79
CA ALA A 10 61.91 -48.11 57.04
C ALA A 10 62.80 -47.43 58.11
N ALA A 11 64.11 -47.66 58.04
CA ALA A 11 65.13 -47.08 58.91
C ALA A 11 66.46 -46.84 58.15
N PRO A 12 67.35 -45.96 58.64
CA PRO A 12 68.65 -45.75 58.01
C PRO A 12 69.45 -47.06 57.88
N ASN A 13 69.95 -47.32 56.67
CA ASN A 13 70.81 -48.47 56.34
C ASN A 13 70.20 -49.86 56.57
N ASP A 14 68.86 -49.98 56.57
CA ASP A 14 68.17 -51.25 56.82
C ASP A 14 68.08 -52.20 55.61
N GLY A 15 68.59 -51.78 54.44
CA GLY A 15 68.60 -52.56 53.21
C GLY A 15 67.23 -52.75 52.55
N THR A 16 66.16 -52.13 53.06
CA THR A 16 64.80 -52.25 52.51
C THR A 16 64.42 -51.11 51.55
N GLY A 17 65.27 -50.09 51.45
CA GLY A 17 65.12 -49.00 50.49
C GLY A 17 65.46 -49.41 49.05
N ASP A 18 65.14 -48.53 48.11
CA ASP A 18 65.55 -48.71 46.73
C ASP A 18 67.08 -48.66 46.62
N THR A 19 67.63 -49.57 45.82
CA THR A 19 69.00 -49.41 45.35
C THR A 19 69.10 -48.16 44.47
N LEU A 20 70.31 -47.60 44.35
CA LEU A 20 70.53 -46.44 43.47
C LEU A 20 70.05 -46.70 42.04
N LEU A 21 70.20 -47.93 41.53
CA LEU A 21 69.71 -48.33 40.21
C LEU A 21 68.17 -48.30 40.12
N ASN A 22 67.46 -48.85 41.10
CA ASN A 22 66.00 -48.82 41.10
C ASN A 22 65.46 -47.39 41.25
N ALA A 23 66.11 -46.58 42.07
CA ALA A 23 65.76 -45.16 42.23
C ALA A 23 65.92 -44.38 40.91
N THR A 24 67.02 -44.55 40.17
CA THR A 24 67.25 -43.84 38.91
C THR A 24 66.32 -44.30 37.79
N LEU A 25 65.95 -45.59 37.74
CA LEU A 25 64.95 -46.09 36.80
C LEU A 25 63.57 -45.44 37.05
N LYS A 26 63.14 -45.32 38.31
CA LYS A 26 61.88 -44.65 38.68
C LYS A 26 61.91 -43.16 38.33
N ILE A 27 63.05 -42.49 38.56
CA ILE A 27 63.25 -41.08 38.19
C ILE A 27 63.11 -40.91 36.68
N ASN A 28 63.85 -41.69 35.89
CA ASN A 28 63.81 -41.62 34.43
C ASN A 28 62.42 -41.96 33.89
N ALA A 29 61.73 -42.95 34.45
CA ALA A 29 60.37 -43.28 34.04
C ALA A 29 59.38 -42.14 34.31
N ASN A 30 59.46 -41.49 35.48
CA ASN A 30 58.62 -40.32 35.77
C ASN A 30 58.94 -39.14 34.84
N PHE A 31 60.21 -38.88 34.54
CA PHE A 31 60.58 -37.81 33.62
C PHE A 31 60.17 -38.13 32.18
N ASN A 32 60.42 -39.34 31.69
CA ASN A 32 59.96 -39.76 30.36
C ASN A 32 58.44 -39.60 30.22
N ASP A 33 57.65 -39.97 31.22
CA ASP A 33 56.19 -39.76 31.18
C ASP A 33 55.81 -38.27 31.09
N ILE A 34 56.57 -37.38 31.74
CA ILE A 34 56.39 -35.93 31.62
C ILE A 34 56.80 -35.42 30.23
N TYR A 35 57.95 -35.86 29.71
CA TYR A 35 58.47 -35.45 28.40
C TYR A 35 57.68 -36.03 27.24
N ASP A 36 57.08 -37.21 27.40
CA ASP A 36 56.16 -37.80 26.42
C ASP A 36 54.79 -37.12 26.47
N LYS A 37 54.34 -36.68 27.66
CA LYS A 37 53.01 -36.08 27.82
C LYS A 37 52.97 -34.58 27.51
N PHE A 38 54.00 -33.84 27.89
CA PHE A 38 54.11 -32.38 27.75
C PHE A 38 55.21 -31.96 26.76
N GLY A 39 55.74 -32.91 25.98
CA GLY A 39 56.90 -32.72 25.13
C GLY A 39 56.84 -33.56 23.85
N ASP A 40 58.01 -33.79 23.26
CA ASP A 40 58.23 -34.68 22.10
C ASP A 40 59.01 -35.96 22.48
N GLY A 41 59.10 -36.27 23.77
CA GLY A 41 59.94 -37.34 24.32
C GLY A 41 61.41 -36.97 24.54
N THR A 42 61.86 -35.79 24.10
CA THR A 42 63.23 -35.28 24.33
C THR A 42 63.24 -33.85 24.91
N ASN A 43 62.31 -33.00 24.49
CA ASN A 43 62.15 -31.62 24.91
C ASN A 43 60.75 -31.40 25.51
N LEU A 44 60.65 -30.58 26.56
CA LEU A 44 59.36 -30.03 26.98
C LEU A 44 58.97 -28.93 26.00
N VAL A 45 57.80 -29.04 25.38
CA VAL A 45 57.32 -28.00 24.48
C VAL A 45 56.24 -27.17 25.19
N SER A 46 56.29 -25.86 25.00
CA SER A 46 55.38 -24.90 25.65
C SER A 46 53.90 -25.09 25.29
N PHE A 47 53.58 -25.94 24.32
CA PHE A 47 52.24 -26.13 23.80
C PHE A 47 51.98 -27.63 23.60
N VAL A 48 51.15 -28.21 24.46
CA VAL A 48 50.72 -29.60 24.35
C VAL A 48 49.80 -29.71 23.13
N SER A 49 50.35 -30.03 21.96
CA SER A 49 49.54 -30.10 20.73
C SER A 49 48.68 -31.35 20.65
N PHE A 50 49.01 -32.44 21.36
CA PHE A 50 48.27 -33.70 21.26
C PHE A 50 48.21 -34.49 22.58
N ALA A 51 47.63 -33.92 23.62
CA ALA A 51 47.03 -34.79 24.65
C ALA A 51 45.70 -35.32 24.09
N SER A 52 45.66 -36.59 23.68
CA SER A 52 44.43 -37.30 23.27
C SER A 52 43.32 -37.29 24.34
N THR A 53 43.66 -36.91 25.58
CA THR A 53 42.73 -36.59 26.66
C THR A 53 43.17 -35.32 27.37
N ALA A 54 43.37 -34.22 26.63
CA ALA A 54 42.96 -32.93 27.17
C ALA A 54 41.45 -32.93 27.05
N GLY A 55 40.74 -33.32 28.12
CA GLY A 55 39.32 -33.02 28.22
C GLY A 55 39.14 -31.57 27.84
N TYR A 56 38.13 -31.28 27.02
CA TYR A 56 37.74 -29.93 26.64
C TYR A 56 38.01 -28.99 27.81
N SER A 57 38.84 -27.96 27.59
CA SER A 57 39.01 -26.96 28.63
C SER A 57 37.63 -26.38 28.89
N THR A 58 37.02 -26.75 30.02
CA THR A 58 35.73 -26.18 30.46
C THR A 58 35.86 -24.69 30.77
N ASN A 59 37.09 -24.16 30.67
CA ASN A 59 37.44 -22.76 30.88
C ASN A 59 38.12 -22.12 29.66
N ALA A 60 38.15 -22.77 28.49
CA ALA A 60 38.47 -22.09 27.24
C ALA A 60 37.20 -21.44 26.72
N GLY A 61 36.90 -20.25 27.23
CA GLY A 61 36.08 -19.31 26.46
C GLY A 61 36.68 -19.14 25.06
N ILE A 62 35.84 -18.79 24.09
CA ILE A 62 36.24 -18.45 22.71
C ILE A 62 37.58 -17.70 22.75
N ALA A 63 38.62 -18.26 22.13
CA ALA A 63 39.98 -17.73 22.22
C ALA A 63 40.05 -16.30 21.67
N SER A 64 40.00 -15.30 22.54
CA SER A 64 39.96 -13.89 22.13
C SER A 64 41.35 -13.27 21.89
N THR A 65 42.43 -13.99 22.21
CA THR A 65 43.81 -13.56 21.91
C THR A 65 44.71 -14.76 21.62
N SER A 66 44.75 -15.21 20.37
CA SER A 66 45.85 -16.05 19.87
C SER A 66 46.79 -15.17 19.06
N VAL A 67 48.05 -15.07 19.48
CA VAL A 67 49.11 -14.31 18.76
C VAL A 67 49.53 -15.04 17.47
N LEU A 68 49.03 -16.25 17.24
CA LEU A 68 49.17 -17.02 16.00
C LEU A 68 47.79 -17.50 15.50
N ALA A 69 46.80 -16.62 15.47
CA ALA A 69 45.46 -16.88 14.92
C ALA A 69 45.42 -16.96 13.38
N GLY A 70 46.50 -17.43 12.74
CA GLY A 70 46.61 -17.50 11.29
C GLY A 70 45.83 -18.66 10.64
N THR A 71 45.20 -19.55 11.42
CA THR A 71 44.66 -20.82 10.88
C THR A 71 43.27 -21.22 11.39
N ALA A 72 42.60 -20.42 12.23
CA ALA A 72 41.17 -20.61 12.51
C ALA A 72 40.35 -19.69 11.59
N SER A 73 40.35 -20.00 10.29
CA SER A 73 39.62 -19.21 9.28
C SER A 73 38.09 -19.42 9.35
N SER A 74 37.67 -20.56 9.90
CA SER A 74 36.26 -20.91 10.07
C SER A 74 36.10 -21.84 11.27
N VAL A 75 34.92 -21.79 11.88
CA VAL A 75 34.41 -22.89 12.71
C VAL A 75 33.61 -23.82 11.79
N THR A 76 33.75 -25.13 11.97
CA THR A 76 33.01 -26.13 11.17
C THR A 76 31.59 -26.36 11.70
N GLY A 77 31.23 -25.77 12.85
CA GLY A 77 29.90 -25.90 13.46
C GLY A 77 29.45 -24.61 14.15
N ASP A 78 28.31 -24.69 14.85
CA ASP A 78 27.66 -23.52 15.43
C ASP A 78 28.47 -22.88 16.56
N ILE A 79 28.59 -21.55 16.53
CA ILE A 79 29.07 -20.76 17.68
C ILE A 79 27.84 -20.35 18.50
N SER A 80 27.60 -21.05 19.61
CA SER A 80 26.60 -20.63 20.59
C SER A 80 27.20 -19.59 21.54
N ILE A 81 26.84 -18.31 21.37
CA ILE A 81 27.24 -17.23 22.28
C ILE A 81 26.08 -16.94 23.25
N ASN A 82 26.12 -17.54 24.43
CA ASN A 82 25.16 -17.28 25.50
C ASN A 82 25.72 -16.17 26.42
N THR A 83 25.55 -14.93 26.00
CA THR A 83 25.94 -13.74 26.79
C THR A 83 24.72 -12.84 26.99
N THR A 84 24.69 -12.13 28.11
CA THR A 84 23.74 -11.04 28.37
C THR A 84 24.25 -9.68 27.85
N GLY A 85 25.47 -9.65 27.31
CA GLY A 85 26.12 -8.45 26.78
C GLY A 85 25.92 -8.24 25.27
N VAL A 86 26.48 -7.13 24.76
CA VAL A 86 26.47 -6.80 23.34
C VAL A 86 27.48 -7.67 22.59
N ILE A 87 27.05 -8.34 21.51
CA ILE A 87 27.94 -9.03 20.57
C ILE A 87 28.30 -8.04 19.46
N THR A 88 29.56 -7.61 19.41
CA THR A 88 30.07 -6.73 18.34
C THR A 88 30.93 -7.53 17.37
N SER A 89 30.68 -7.41 16.07
CA SER A 89 31.57 -7.89 15.02
C SER A 89 31.95 -6.72 14.11
N GLN A 90 33.19 -6.72 13.58
CA GLN A 90 33.59 -5.72 12.58
C GLN A 90 32.85 -5.95 11.25
N PHE A 91 32.59 -7.22 10.93
CA PHE A 91 31.76 -7.65 9.80
C PHE A 91 30.98 -8.91 10.22
N ALA A 92 29.67 -8.94 9.99
CA ALA A 92 28.86 -10.15 10.05
C ALA A 92 28.18 -10.35 8.70
N ASN A 93 28.37 -11.53 8.10
CA ASN A 93 27.65 -11.98 6.92
C ASN A 93 26.79 -13.18 7.31
N PHE A 94 25.49 -13.09 7.11
CA PHE A 94 24.54 -14.14 7.45
C PHE A 94 24.02 -14.78 6.15
N THR A 95 24.65 -15.86 5.72
CA THR A 95 24.30 -16.56 4.46
C THR A 95 22.86 -17.09 4.46
N GLU A 96 22.36 -17.52 5.62
CA GLU A 96 21.00 -18.08 5.80
C GLU A 96 20.05 -17.13 6.55
N GLY A 97 20.47 -15.87 6.79
CA GLY A 97 19.68 -14.85 7.47
C GLY A 97 20.00 -14.66 8.96
N MET A 98 19.52 -13.55 9.52
CA MET A 98 19.71 -13.20 10.93
C MET A 98 18.40 -13.43 11.70
N ILE A 99 18.45 -14.30 12.70
CA ILE A 99 17.32 -14.54 13.60
C ILE A 99 17.55 -13.71 14.87
N ILE A 100 16.72 -12.68 15.08
CA ILE A 100 16.65 -11.95 16.35
C ILE A 100 15.36 -12.39 17.04
N GLN A 101 15.50 -13.24 18.05
CA GLN A 101 14.38 -13.80 18.81
C GLN A 101 14.42 -13.28 20.25
N GLU A 102 13.25 -12.94 20.81
CA GLU A 102 13.11 -12.72 22.25
C GLU A 102 13.18 -14.06 22.99
N SER A 103 13.79 -14.08 24.18
CA SER A 103 13.85 -15.29 25.00
C SER A 103 12.44 -15.84 25.29
N GLY A 104 12.16 -17.07 24.89
CA GLY A 104 10.98 -17.83 25.36
C GLY A 104 9.72 -17.84 24.48
N THR A 105 9.73 -17.33 23.24
CA THR A 105 8.55 -17.41 22.34
C THR A 105 8.76 -18.40 21.18
N PRO A 106 7.82 -19.31 20.86
CA PRO A 106 8.00 -20.28 19.77
C PRO A 106 8.04 -19.63 18.39
N VAL A 107 8.87 -20.22 17.54
CA VAL A 107 9.14 -20.04 16.10
C VAL A 107 8.06 -19.27 15.31
N ASP A 108 8.36 -18.00 15.08
CA ASP A 108 8.20 -17.27 13.82
C ASP A 108 9.01 -15.96 13.97
N THR A 109 10.09 -15.74 13.20
CA THR A 109 10.50 -14.43 12.62
C THR A 109 12.00 -14.30 12.32
N THR A 110 12.28 -13.67 11.16
CA THR A 110 13.58 -13.21 10.65
C THR A 110 13.71 -11.70 10.89
N ILE A 111 13.86 -11.25 12.14
CA ILE A 111 13.97 -9.84 12.63
C ILE A 111 12.66 -9.29 13.23
N ALA A 112 12.67 -9.13 14.56
CA ALA A 112 11.75 -8.28 15.33
C ALA A 112 12.58 -7.32 16.21
N VAL A 113 12.34 -6.00 16.11
CA VAL A 113 13.03 -4.99 16.95
C VAL A 113 12.01 -4.14 17.74
N GLY A 114 12.03 -4.25 19.08
CA GLY A 114 11.38 -3.30 20.02
C GLY A 114 10.35 -3.88 21.01
N PHE A 115 10.28 -3.29 22.21
CA PHE A 115 9.53 -3.75 23.39
C PHE A 115 8.05 -3.28 23.49
N ALA A 116 7.47 -2.65 22.48
CA ALA A 116 6.03 -2.34 22.44
C ALA A 116 5.61 -2.05 20.99
N LYS A 117 4.53 -2.71 20.51
CA LYS A 117 4.00 -2.61 19.12
C LYS A 117 5.11 -2.49 18.05
N THR A 118 5.68 -3.61 17.64
CA THR A 118 6.93 -3.64 16.85
C THR A 118 6.99 -2.68 15.68
N ILE A 119 8.13 -2.01 15.61
CA ILE A 119 8.43 -0.95 14.66
C ILE A 119 8.76 -1.53 13.28
N PHE A 120 9.35 -2.73 13.21
CA PHE A 120 9.61 -3.48 11.98
C PHE A 120 9.54 -5.00 12.23
N ARG A 121 8.70 -5.71 11.47
CA ARG A 121 8.52 -7.17 11.53
C ARG A 121 8.57 -7.79 10.14
N ILE A 122 9.13 -9.00 10.07
CA ILE A 122 8.94 -9.92 8.95
C ILE A 122 8.27 -11.20 9.46
N LYS A 123 7.05 -11.47 9.00
CA LYS A 123 6.28 -12.68 9.36
C LYS A 123 5.56 -13.22 8.14
N ASP A 124 5.59 -14.53 7.92
CA ASP A 124 4.88 -15.20 6.81
C ASP A 124 5.25 -14.63 5.42
N GLY A 125 6.47 -14.10 5.27
CA GLY A 125 6.94 -13.42 4.05
C GLY A 125 6.47 -11.97 3.88
N PHE A 126 5.74 -11.41 4.84
CA PHE A 126 5.24 -10.03 4.81
C PHE A 126 6.03 -9.10 5.73
N VAL A 127 6.20 -7.84 5.32
CA VAL A 127 6.87 -6.79 6.07
C VAL A 127 5.83 -5.87 6.74
N GLY A 128 5.87 -5.76 8.06
CA GLY A 128 5.01 -4.88 8.86
C GLY A 128 5.80 -3.79 9.58
N ILE A 129 5.38 -2.53 9.44
CA ILE A 129 5.87 -1.38 10.19
C ILE A 129 4.72 -0.82 11.03
N GLY A 130 4.87 -0.84 12.35
CA GLY A 130 3.84 -0.42 13.32
C GLY A 130 2.69 -1.42 13.55
N THR A 131 2.69 -2.58 12.87
CA THR A 131 1.70 -3.66 13.02
C THR A 131 2.33 -5.00 13.44
N SER A 132 1.58 -5.84 14.15
CA SER A 132 1.97 -7.22 14.51
C SER A 132 1.42 -8.30 13.60
N LEU A 133 0.43 -7.96 12.78
CA LEU A 133 -0.28 -8.88 11.91
C LEU A 133 -0.38 -8.19 10.54
N PRO A 134 0.71 -8.16 9.75
CA PRO A 134 0.64 -7.61 8.41
C PRO A 134 -0.36 -8.41 7.56
N THR A 135 -1.32 -7.72 6.95
CA THR A 135 -2.34 -8.33 6.05
C THR A 135 -2.00 -8.15 4.56
N SER A 136 -0.82 -7.62 4.26
CA SER A 136 -0.32 -7.33 2.92
C SER A 136 1.20 -7.48 2.90
N GLN A 137 1.78 -7.72 1.72
CA GLN A 137 3.23 -7.95 1.58
C GLN A 137 4.09 -6.83 2.20
N LEU A 138 3.63 -5.58 2.13
CA LEU A 138 4.16 -4.47 2.89
C LEU A 138 3.00 -3.71 3.52
N GLN A 139 2.98 -3.61 4.85
CA GLN A 139 2.01 -2.81 5.59
C GLN A 139 2.73 -1.79 6.48
N VAL A 140 2.44 -0.51 6.27
CA VAL A 140 2.94 0.59 7.11
C VAL A 140 1.77 1.27 7.78
N THR A 141 1.72 1.26 9.11
CA THR A 141 0.61 1.82 9.91
C THR A 141 1.07 3.06 10.66
N SER A 142 0.21 4.09 10.74
CA SER A 142 0.52 5.30 11.51
C SER A 142 0.26 5.06 12.98
N TYR A 143 1.13 5.63 13.82
CA TYR A 143 0.93 5.68 15.27
C TYR A 143 0.37 7.03 15.75
N SER A 144 0.38 8.04 14.89
CA SER A 144 -0.14 9.38 15.18
C SER A 144 -0.75 10.00 13.92
N ASN A 145 -1.76 10.85 14.08
CA ASN A 145 -2.31 11.71 13.04
C ASN A 145 -1.36 12.86 12.62
N GLU A 146 -0.37 13.19 13.45
CA GLU A 146 0.57 14.29 13.22
C GLU A 146 1.77 13.91 12.33
N ARG A 147 1.99 12.62 12.05
CA ARG A 147 3.12 12.13 11.25
C ARG A 147 2.63 11.21 10.13
N PRO A 148 3.09 11.39 8.88
CA PRO A 148 2.70 10.53 7.78
C PRO A 148 3.22 9.10 7.99
N THR A 149 2.49 8.11 7.48
CA THR A 149 2.93 6.70 7.45
C THR A 149 4.18 6.53 6.60
N ILE A 150 4.24 7.24 5.48
CA ILE A 150 5.36 7.23 4.53
C ILE A 150 5.77 8.68 4.29
N HIS A 151 7.00 9.04 4.67
CA HIS A 151 7.60 10.33 4.33
C HIS A 151 8.67 10.10 3.27
N ALA A 152 8.33 10.38 2.02
CA ALA A 152 9.26 10.25 0.91
C ALA A 152 9.72 11.64 0.43
N VAL A 153 11.02 11.89 0.53
CA VAL A 153 11.65 13.13 0.07
C VAL A 153 12.55 12.78 -1.11
N PRO A 154 12.13 13.09 -2.36
CA PRO A 154 12.97 12.81 -3.51
C PRO A 154 14.23 13.68 -3.52
N LYS A 155 15.32 13.14 -4.04
CA LYS A 155 16.52 13.92 -4.35
C LYS A 155 16.35 14.58 -5.71
N SER A 156 16.57 15.89 -5.79
CA SER A 156 16.46 16.66 -7.05
C SER A 156 15.10 16.45 -7.72
N SER A 157 15.05 16.18 -9.03
CA SER A 157 13.85 15.96 -9.83
C SER A 157 13.26 14.54 -9.75
N GLY A 158 13.68 13.72 -8.78
CA GLY A 158 13.13 12.37 -8.61
C GLY A 158 11.66 12.35 -8.17
N HIS A 159 11.05 11.16 -8.23
CA HIS A 159 9.69 10.93 -7.73
C HIS A 159 9.72 10.66 -6.22
N GLY A 160 8.80 11.29 -5.48
CA GLY A 160 8.63 11.00 -4.05
C GLY A 160 7.99 9.63 -3.85
N LEU A 161 6.92 9.33 -4.57
CA LEU A 161 6.29 8.02 -4.61
C LEU A 161 5.99 7.66 -6.06
N GLN A 162 6.32 6.43 -6.44
CA GLN A 162 6.00 5.87 -7.75
C GLN A 162 5.48 4.45 -7.54
N VAL A 163 4.33 4.15 -8.14
CA VAL A 163 3.79 2.80 -8.26
C VAL A 163 3.68 2.52 -9.75
N SER A 164 4.36 1.46 -10.18
CA SER A 164 4.49 1.09 -11.58
C SER A 164 4.25 -0.40 -11.74
N ASP A 165 3.72 -0.80 -12.89
CA ASP A 165 3.51 -2.20 -13.26
C ASP A 165 4.65 -2.77 -14.12
N GLU A 166 5.54 -1.90 -14.62
CA GLU A 166 6.74 -2.27 -15.36
C GLU A 166 8.03 -1.83 -14.67
N VAL A 167 9.10 -2.61 -14.86
CA VAL A 167 10.45 -2.27 -14.37
C VAL A 167 11.08 -1.26 -15.32
N GLY A 168 11.25 -0.01 -14.88
CA GLY A 168 11.94 1.03 -15.65
C GLY A 168 11.07 2.28 -15.88
N THR A 169 11.01 2.74 -17.13
CA THR A 169 10.12 3.85 -17.52
C THR A 169 8.72 3.30 -17.76
N ASP A 170 7.79 3.66 -16.88
CA ASP A 170 6.39 3.29 -16.98
C ASP A 170 5.57 4.58 -17.13
N ASP A 171 5.01 4.77 -18.31
CA ASP A 171 4.15 5.91 -18.63
C ASP A 171 2.73 5.73 -18.08
N THR A 172 2.38 4.55 -17.53
CA THR A 172 1.08 4.27 -16.88
C THR A 172 1.11 4.50 -15.36
N ALA A 173 2.29 4.81 -14.81
CA ALA A 173 2.54 4.90 -13.37
C ALA A 173 1.63 5.90 -12.63
N PHE A 174 1.36 5.59 -11.36
CA PHE A 174 0.95 6.59 -10.37
C PHE A 174 2.19 7.25 -9.79
N VAL A 175 2.33 8.56 -9.99
CA VAL A 175 3.54 9.31 -9.60
C VAL A 175 3.18 10.54 -8.77
N ILE A 176 3.92 10.75 -7.69
CA ILE A 176 3.99 12.02 -6.96
C ILE A 176 5.37 12.63 -7.21
N THR A 177 5.42 13.75 -7.94
CA THR A 177 6.67 14.44 -8.27
C THR A 177 7.24 15.20 -7.07
N SER A 178 8.52 15.59 -7.14
CA SER A 178 9.16 16.46 -6.12
C SER A 178 8.47 17.82 -5.94
N SER A 179 7.68 18.26 -6.92
CA SER A 179 6.85 19.47 -6.86
C SER A 179 5.46 19.26 -6.26
N GLY A 180 5.14 18.05 -5.79
CA GLY A 180 3.85 17.70 -5.20
C GLY A 180 2.70 17.54 -6.20
N LYS A 181 3.01 17.37 -7.49
CA LYS A 181 2.01 17.07 -8.54
C LYS A 181 1.78 15.57 -8.65
N VAL A 182 0.54 15.19 -8.86
CA VAL A 182 0.08 13.81 -9.02
C VAL A 182 -0.16 13.53 -10.50
N GLY A 183 0.49 12.51 -11.04
CA GLY A 183 0.25 11.97 -12.36
C GLY A 183 -0.35 10.57 -12.28
N LEU A 184 -1.39 10.33 -13.08
CA LEU A 184 -1.94 9.02 -13.39
C LEU A 184 -1.73 8.81 -14.90
N GLY A 185 -0.91 7.84 -15.28
CA GLY A 185 -0.51 7.70 -16.69
C GLY A 185 0.40 8.83 -17.19
N SER A 186 1.09 9.53 -16.28
CA SER A 186 2.00 10.60 -16.66
C SER A 186 3.08 10.79 -15.61
N THR A 187 4.34 10.67 -16.03
CA THR A 187 5.51 10.93 -15.18
C THR A 187 5.88 12.42 -15.10
N ALA A 188 5.31 13.26 -15.97
CA ALA A 188 5.57 14.70 -16.07
C ALA A 188 4.28 15.55 -16.01
N PRO A 189 3.49 15.48 -14.93
CA PRO A 189 2.25 16.25 -14.81
C PRO A 189 2.49 17.77 -14.86
N THR A 190 1.79 18.46 -15.76
CA THR A 190 1.86 19.92 -15.89
C THR A 190 0.97 20.65 -14.88
N SER A 191 -0.12 20.02 -14.45
CA SER A 191 -1.06 20.50 -13.42
C SER A 191 -0.95 19.71 -12.12
N LYS A 192 -1.63 20.16 -11.05
CA LYS A 192 -1.61 19.47 -9.74
C LYS A 192 -2.04 18.01 -9.82
N LEU A 193 -3.05 17.73 -10.64
CA LEU A 193 -3.50 16.40 -11.00
C LEU A 193 -3.55 16.32 -12.52
N VAL A 194 -2.93 15.30 -13.09
CA VAL A 194 -3.04 14.96 -14.51
C VAL A 194 -3.42 13.49 -14.61
N VAL A 195 -4.43 13.20 -15.42
CA VAL A 195 -4.80 11.85 -15.85
C VAL A 195 -4.56 11.80 -17.35
N SER A 196 -3.62 10.97 -17.80
CA SER A 196 -3.40 10.69 -19.21
C SER A 196 -4.24 9.48 -19.61
N GLY A 197 -5.50 9.75 -19.93
CA GLY A 197 -6.51 8.73 -20.17
C GLY A 197 -7.88 9.19 -19.69
N ASP A 198 -8.79 8.24 -19.55
CA ASP A 198 -10.15 8.52 -19.10
C ASP A 198 -10.22 8.70 -17.58
N ALA A 199 -11.07 9.63 -17.14
CA ALA A 199 -11.39 9.85 -15.75
C ALA A 199 -12.90 9.74 -15.56
N GLU A 200 -13.34 8.72 -14.82
CA GLU A 200 -14.74 8.58 -14.40
C GLU A 200 -14.93 9.26 -13.04
N LEU A 201 -15.83 10.26 -12.99
CA LEU A 201 -16.16 11.00 -11.77
C LEU A 201 -17.58 10.65 -11.33
N ILE A 202 -17.71 9.72 -10.38
CA ILE A 202 -19.00 9.27 -9.83
C ILE A 202 -19.32 10.04 -8.54
N GLY A 203 -20.57 10.45 -8.36
CA GLY A 203 -21.06 11.01 -7.09
C GLY A 203 -20.59 12.45 -6.79
N VAL A 204 -20.00 13.15 -7.76
CA VAL A 204 -19.60 14.54 -7.59
C VAL A 204 -20.85 15.42 -7.49
N THR A 205 -21.21 15.81 -6.27
CA THR A 205 -22.42 16.62 -6.01
C THR A 205 -22.16 18.12 -6.24
N THR A 206 -20.90 18.56 -6.15
CA THR A 206 -20.49 19.95 -6.37
C THR A 206 -19.13 20.04 -7.04
N HIS A 207 -19.06 20.63 -8.23
CA HIS A 207 -17.81 21.09 -8.83
C HIS A 207 -17.80 22.63 -8.78
N THR A 208 -16.89 23.21 -7.99
CA THR A 208 -16.78 24.67 -7.82
C THR A 208 -15.66 25.22 -8.68
N GLY A 209 -15.88 26.38 -9.30
CA GLY A 209 -14.91 27.01 -10.19
C GLY A 209 -15.20 26.73 -11.66
N MET A 210 -14.19 26.94 -12.51
CA MET A 210 -14.32 26.75 -13.96
C MET A 210 -13.89 25.34 -14.36
N SER A 211 -14.68 24.69 -15.21
CA SER A 211 -14.28 23.47 -15.92
C SER A 211 -13.84 23.85 -17.33
N HIS A 212 -12.64 23.45 -17.72
CA HIS A 212 -12.17 23.58 -19.10
C HIS A 212 -12.28 22.23 -19.78
N LEU A 213 -13.22 22.11 -20.73
CA LEU A 213 -13.42 20.92 -21.55
C LEU A 213 -12.99 21.28 -22.98
N ASN A 214 -11.80 20.84 -23.37
CA ASN A 214 -11.26 21.12 -24.71
C ASN A 214 -11.77 20.14 -25.79
N GLY A 215 -12.40 19.04 -25.36
CA GLY A 215 -12.98 18.03 -26.26
C GLY A 215 -14.51 18.16 -26.38
N SER A 216 -15.12 17.17 -27.02
CA SER A 216 -16.57 17.07 -27.16
C SER A 216 -17.24 16.82 -25.81
N ILE A 217 -18.42 17.41 -25.62
CA ILE A 217 -19.31 17.13 -24.50
C ILE A 217 -20.46 16.30 -25.03
N THR A 218 -20.71 15.14 -24.44
CA THR A 218 -21.85 14.27 -24.76
C THR A 218 -22.81 14.25 -23.58
N GLU A 219 -24.11 14.31 -23.89
CA GLU A 219 -25.19 14.21 -22.91
C GLU A 219 -25.91 12.87 -23.08
N LYS A 220 -26.47 12.35 -21.99
CA LYS A 220 -27.23 11.10 -22.05
C LYS A 220 -28.60 11.35 -22.70
N VAL A 221 -28.84 10.70 -23.83
CA VAL A 221 -30.13 10.65 -24.51
C VAL A 221 -31.01 9.57 -23.87
N VAL A 222 -32.23 9.95 -23.54
CA VAL A 222 -33.30 9.06 -23.11
C VAL A 222 -34.11 8.69 -24.34
N ASN A 223 -34.35 7.39 -24.53
CA ASN A 223 -35.09 6.80 -25.66
C ASN A 223 -34.40 6.93 -27.03
N ASN A 224 -35.16 6.78 -28.12
CA ASN A 224 -34.71 6.84 -29.51
C ASN A 224 -35.83 7.40 -30.42
N PHE A 225 -35.52 7.70 -31.68
CA PHE A 225 -36.46 8.24 -32.68
C PHE A 225 -37.71 7.39 -32.89
N ASN A 226 -37.62 6.07 -32.73
CA ASN A 226 -38.78 5.17 -32.87
C ASN A 226 -39.64 5.08 -31.59
N THR A 227 -39.27 5.80 -30.53
CA THR A 227 -39.98 5.72 -29.25
C THR A 227 -41.25 6.55 -29.29
N THR A 228 -42.37 5.91 -28.97
CA THR A 228 -43.65 6.58 -28.78
C THR A 228 -43.76 7.12 -27.36
N LEU A 229 -44.06 8.41 -27.23
CA LEU A 229 -44.29 9.10 -25.97
C LEU A 229 -45.78 9.38 -25.80
N THR A 230 -46.35 8.97 -24.67
CA THR A 230 -47.78 9.16 -24.37
C THR A 230 -47.93 9.98 -23.10
N ALA A 231 -48.68 11.08 -23.18
CA ALA A 231 -49.04 11.90 -22.04
C ALA A 231 -50.25 11.27 -21.33
N ILE A 232 -50.00 10.57 -20.23
CA ILE A 232 -51.05 9.87 -19.47
C ILE A 232 -51.90 10.91 -18.73
N GLY A 233 -53.20 10.97 -19.04
CA GLY A 233 -54.08 12.02 -18.52
C GLY A 233 -53.65 13.44 -18.93
N GLY A 234 -52.94 13.57 -20.06
CA GLY A 234 -52.35 14.83 -20.53
C GLY A 234 -51.02 15.21 -19.85
N THR A 235 -50.50 14.41 -18.93
CA THR A 235 -49.20 14.66 -18.29
C THR A 235 -48.08 13.88 -18.97
N LEU A 236 -47.07 14.58 -19.49
CA LEU A 236 -45.80 13.97 -19.88
C LEU A 236 -44.81 14.06 -18.72
N THR A 237 -44.26 12.93 -18.30
CA THR A 237 -43.25 12.87 -17.23
C THR A 237 -41.86 12.75 -17.81
N VAL A 238 -40.95 13.60 -17.34
CA VAL A 238 -39.54 13.65 -17.75
C VAL A 238 -38.66 13.41 -16.52
N ASP A 239 -37.94 12.29 -16.51
CA ASP A 239 -37.02 11.93 -15.43
C ASP A 239 -35.59 12.35 -15.73
N VAL A 240 -35.12 13.40 -15.05
CA VAL A 240 -33.78 13.96 -15.26
C VAL A 240 -32.67 13.01 -14.81
N ASN A 241 -32.94 12.06 -13.91
CA ASN A 241 -31.94 11.05 -13.54
C ASN A 241 -31.65 10.08 -14.70
N GLN A 242 -32.58 9.92 -15.65
CA GLN A 242 -32.36 9.08 -16.81
C GLN A 242 -31.54 9.78 -17.89
N GLY A 243 -31.59 11.11 -17.97
CA GLY A 243 -30.87 11.95 -18.92
C GLY A 243 -31.54 13.30 -19.11
N THR A 244 -30.84 14.26 -19.72
CA THR A 244 -31.34 15.62 -19.98
C THR A 244 -31.86 15.80 -21.41
N VAL A 245 -31.61 14.84 -22.30
CA VAL A 245 -32.12 14.87 -23.68
C VAL A 245 -33.17 13.78 -23.85
N LEU A 246 -34.45 14.15 -23.92
CA LEU A 246 -35.55 13.23 -24.16
C LEU A 246 -35.89 13.21 -25.65
N LEU A 247 -35.94 12.01 -26.23
CA LEU A 247 -36.24 11.82 -27.65
C LEU A 247 -37.46 10.92 -27.87
N GLY A 248 -38.29 11.24 -28.87
CA GLY A 248 -39.37 10.37 -29.34
C GLY A 248 -40.57 11.15 -29.86
N GLY A 249 -41.58 10.44 -30.35
CA GLY A 249 -42.77 11.04 -30.95
C GLY A 249 -43.98 11.03 -30.03
N LEU A 250 -44.59 12.19 -29.82
CA LEU A 250 -45.85 12.32 -29.08
C LEU A 250 -47.05 11.77 -29.86
N THR A 251 -47.84 10.91 -29.21
CA THR A 251 -49.13 10.42 -29.73
C THR A 251 -50.36 11.11 -29.14
N THR A 252 -50.14 11.96 -28.14
CA THR A 252 -51.21 12.66 -27.40
C THR A 252 -50.75 14.07 -27.06
N SER A 253 -51.70 14.99 -26.96
CA SER A 253 -51.42 16.35 -26.50
C SER A 253 -50.90 16.35 -25.06
N VAL A 254 -49.88 17.16 -24.80
CA VAL A 254 -49.33 17.38 -23.47
C VAL A 254 -50.02 18.60 -22.88
N SER A 255 -50.89 18.41 -21.89
CA SER A 255 -51.45 19.53 -21.12
C SER A 255 -50.54 19.93 -19.96
N THR A 256 -49.79 18.98 -19.39
CA THR A 256 -48.91 19.20 -18.23
C THR A 256 -47.53 18.59 -18.44
N TRP A 257 -46.48 19.35 -18.12
CA TRP A 257 -45.10 18.88 -18.09
C TRP A 257 -44.68 18.59 -16.65
N SER A 258 -44.32 17.34 -16.36
CA SER A 258 -43.86 16.90 -15.04
C SER A 258 -42.38 16.55 -15.08
N PHE A 259 -41.53 17.44 -14.58
CA PHE A 259 -40.10 17.19 -14.44
C PHE A 259 -39.84 16.57 -13.06
N ILE A 260 -39.28 15.36 -13.02
CA ILE A 260 -38.96 14.66 -11.77
C ILE A 260 -37.45 14.47 -11.63
N ASN A 261 -37.02 14.28 -10.39
CA ASN A 261 -35.61 14.12 -10.00
C ASN A 261 -34.71 15.29 -10.43
N VAL A 262 -35.27 16.50 -10.52
CA VAL A 262 -34.50 17.72 -10.79
C VAL A 262 -33.69 18.07 -9.54
N PRO A 263 -32.39 18.40 -9.64
CA PRO A 263 -31.60 18.87 -8.50
C PRO A 263 -32.28 20.01 -7.73
N THR A 264 -32.39 19.87 -6.41
CA THR A 264 -33.12 20.81 -5.55
C THR A 264 -32.26 21.92 -4.94
N LEU A 265 -30.97 21.96 -5.29
CA LEU A 265 -30.02 22.97 -4.81
C LEU A 265 -30.41 24.36 -5.32
N ASN A 266 -30.41 25.35 -4.41
CA ASN A 266 -30.63 26.75 -4.77
C ASN A 266 -29.47 27.28 -5.65
N SER A 267 -29.76 28.36 -6.39
CA SER A 267 -28.82 28.97 -7.32
C SER A 267 -28.28 27.96 -8.34
N LYS A 268 -29.18 27.16 -8.92
CA LYS A 268 -28.87 26.18 -9.97
C LYS A 268 -29.91 26.25 -11.08
N ALA A 269 -29.49 25.85 -12.27
CA ALA A 269 -30.36 25.62 -13.40
C ALA A 269 -30.10 24.23 -13.96
N THR A 270 -31.16 23.58 -14.42
CA THR A 270 -31.11 22.32 -15.15
C THR A 270 -31.75 22.53 -16.51
N THR A 271 -31.00 22.23 -17.56
CA THR A 271 -31.51 22.27 -18.94
C THR A 271 -31.99 20.89 -19.32
N VAL A 272 -33.18 20.82 -19.90
CA VAL A 272 -33.75 19.61 -20.48
C VAL A 272 -34.11 19.92 -21.93
N THR A 273 -33.63 19.12 -22.86
CA THR A 273 -33.98 19.20 -24.28
C THR A 273 -34.96 18.08 -24.58
N PHE A 274 -36.11 18.42 -25.12
CA PHE A 274 -37.06 17.48 -25.67
C PHE A 274 -37.09 17.60 -27.19
N ILE A 275 -36.91 16.49 -27.87
CA ILE A 275 -37.02 16.39 -29.33
C ILE A 275 -38.27 15.57 -29.61
N ASN A 276 -39.32 16.25 -30.08
CA ASN A 276 -40.53 15.61 -30.55
C ASN A 276 -40.34 15.20 -32.01
N ASP A 277 -40.10 13.92 -32.23
CA ASP A 277 -40.06 13.30 -33.56
C ASP A 277 -41.45 12.77 -33.92
N ALA A 278 -42.42 13.67 -34.12
CA ALA A 278 -43.81 13.28 -34.41
C ALA A 278 -44.45 14.07 -35.54
N GLY A 279 -45.04 13.34 -36.49
CA GLY A 279 -45.87 13.87 -37.56
C GLY A 279 -47.35 14.09 -37.23
N GLN A 280 -47.73 14.28 -35.96
CA GLN A 280 -49.13 14.33 -35.54
C GLN A 280 -49.48 15.57 -34.71
N SER A 281 -50.75 15.99 -34.78
CA SER A 281 -51.37 17.21 -34.23
C SER A 281 -51.47 17.26 -32.69
N SER A 282 -50.40 16.88 -31.99
CA SER A 282 -50.25 17.09 -30.56
C SER A 282 -50.21 18.59 -30.23
N THR A 283 -50.45 18.97 -28.98
CA THR A 283 -50.29 20.35 -28.51
C THR A 283 -49.38 20.37 -27.29
N TYR A 284 -48.71 21.50 -27.10
CA TYR A 284 -47.90 21.77 -25.92
C TYR A 284 -48.68 22.66 -24.94
N GLY A 285 -48.84 22.20 -23.71
CA GLY A 285 -49.57 22.89 -22.66
C GLY A 285 -48.67 23.72 -21.75
N ASP A 286 -49.26 24.63 -20.99
CA ASP A 286 -48.59 25.55 -20.08
C ASP A 286 -48.34 24.95 -18.69
N ALA A 287 -49.21 24.06 -18.22
CA ALA A 287 -49.12 23.53 -16.87
C ALA A 287 -47.80 22.77 -16.65
N CYS A 288 -47.20 22.97 -15.47
CA CYS A 288 -45.89 22.40 -15.16
C CYS A 288 -45.75 22.08 -13.68
N SER A 289 -45.05 21.00 -13.38
CA SER A 289 -44.57 20.69 -12.03
C SER A 289 -43.10 20.27 -12.05
N VAL A 290 -42.40 20.56 -10.96
CA VAL A 290 -41.02 20.14 -10.72
C VAL A 290 -40.97 19.38 -9.40
N ASN A 291 -40.53 18.13 -9.43
CA ASN A 291 -40.51 17.22 -8.28
C ASN A 291 -41.86 17.16 -7.53
N GLY A 292 -42.95 17.08 -8.30
CA GLY A 292 -44.32 17.05 -7.77
C GLY A 292 -44.87 18.39 -7.25
N SER A 293 -44.06 19.46 -7.22
CA SER A 293 -44.52 20.80 -6.84
C SER A 293 -44.99 21.57 -8.07
N PRO A 294 -46.24 22.08 -8.09
CA PRO A 294 -46.73 22.88 -9.21
C PRO A 294 -45.95 24.18 -9.39
N ILE A 295 -45.70 24.57 -10.63
CA ILE A 295 -45.08 25.85 -10.98
C ILE A 295 -46.19 26.88 -11.23
N ALA A 296 -46.26 27.91 -10.39
CA ALA A 296 -47.25 28.95 -10.49
C ALA A 296 -47.16 29.70 -11.83
N GLY A 297 -48.26 29.68 -12.59
CA GLY A 297 -48.33 30.24 -13.94
C GLY A 297 -47.60 29.44 -15.02
N GLY A 298 -47.26 28.17 -14.74
CA GLY A 298 -46.78 27.22 -15.74
C GLY A 298 -45.40 27.54 -16.32
N ILE A 299 -45.17 27.02 -17.53
CA ILE A 299 -43.98 27.29 -18.34
C ILE A 299 -44.04 28.72 -18.88
N ARG A 300 -42.91 29.42 -18.81
CA ARG A 300 -42.69 30.72 -19.44
C ARG A 300 -42.19 30.50 -20.85
N TRP A 301 -43.11 30.46 -21.80
CA TRP A 301 -42.82 30.30 -23.22
C TRP A 301 -42.23 31.58 -23.82
N VAL A 302 -41.25 31.44 -24.70
CA VAL A 302 -40.86 32.54 -25.60
C VAL A 302 -42.09 32.93 -26.44
N GLY A 303 -42.45 34.21 -26.42
CA GLY A 303 -43.68 34.70 -27.08
C GLY A 303 -44.94 34.67 -26.23
N GLY A 304 -44.88 34.19 -24.98
CA GLY A 304 -45.95 34.28 -23.99
C GLY A 304 -46.94 33.11 -23.97
N ASN A 305 -47.06 32.37 -25.08
CA ASN A 305 -47.97 31.24 -25.23
C ASN A 305 -47.21 29.99 -25.70
N PRO A 306 -47.70 28.77 -25.40
CA PRO A 306 -47.11 27.56 -25.97
C PRO A 306 -47.14 27.62 -27.50
N PRO A 307 -46.06 27.21 -28.18
CA PRO A 307 -46.08 27.10 -29.63
C PRO A 307 -47.04 25.99 -30.07
N PRO A 308 -47.62 26.09 -31.27
CA PRO A 308 -48.30 24.95 -31.86
C PRO A 308 -47.27 23.84 -32.14
N ALA A 309 -47.60 22.59 -31.78
CA ALA A 309 -46.78 21.47 -32.26
C ALA A 309 -46.96 21.32 -33.76
N THR A 310 -45.93 20.79 -34.40
CA THR A 310 -45.91 20.64 -35.85
C THR A 310 -45.99 19.17 -36.24
N ASN A 311 -46.03 18.91 -37.54
CA ASN A 311 -46.00 17.56 -38.10
C ASN A 311 -44.59 17.15 -38.55
N GLN A 312 -43.56 17.86 -38.08
CA GLN A 312 -42.14 17.57 -38.31
C GLN A 312 -41.41 17.60 -36.97
N GLU A 313 -40.07 17.56 -36.97
CA GLU A 313 -39.32 17.58 -35.72
C GLU A 313 -39.48 18.93 -35.01
N ASP A 314 -39.84 18.90 -33.73
CA ASP A 314 -39.84 20.06 -32.86
C ASP A 314 -38.81 19.86 -31.74
N ILE A 315 -37.99 20.87 -31.48
CA ILE A 315 -37.05 20.90 -30.37
C ILE A 315 -37.52 21.91 -29.34
N LEU A 316 -37.79 21.45 -28.12
CA LEU A 316 -38.12 22.27 -26.96
C LEU A 316 -36.97 22.22 -25.96
N SER A 317 -36.43 23.39 -25.58
CA SER A 317 -35.37 23.50 -24.57
C SER A 317 -35.92 24.17 -23.32
N PHE A 318 -36.09 23.36 -22.27
CA PHE A 318 -36.56 23.80 -20.96
C PHE A 318 -35.39 24.21 -20.08
N SER A 319 -35.45 25.42 -19.52
CA SER A 319 -34.55 25.87 -18.45
C SER A 319 -35.32 25.87 -17.13
N ILE A 320 -35.01 24.91 -16.27
CA ILE A 320 -35.59 24.80 -14.92
C ILE A 320 -34.64 25.51 -13.96
N VAL A 321 -35.02 26.70 -13.52
CA VAL A 321 -34.18 27.58 -12.71
C VAL A 321 -34.69 27.61 -11.28
N ARG A 322 -33.81 27.35 -10.32
CA ARG A 322 -34.05 27.58 -8.89
C ARG A 322 -33.17 28.72 -8.41
N ASP A 323 -33.79 29.81 -7.97
CA ASP A 323 -33.05 30.99 -7.52
C ASP A 323 -32.38 30.78 -6.15
N GLY A 324 -31.69 31.82 -5.65
CA GLY A 324 -31.01 31.76 -4.35
C GLY A 324 -31.95 31.59 -3.15
N THR A 325 -33.21 31.99 -3.29
CA THR A 325 -34.25 31.87 -2.24
C THR A 325 -34.97 30.53 -2.29
N GLY A 326 -34.79 29.76 -3.37
CA GLY A 326 -35.41 28.45 -3.57
C GLY A 326 -36.70 28.50 -4.38
N LEU A 327 -37.04 29.64 -4.98
CA LEU A 327 -38.16 29.75 -5.91
C LEU A 327 -37.77 29.11 -7.25
N THR A 328 -38.63 28.22 -7.75
CA THR A 328 -38.44 27.55 -9.04
C THR A 328 -39.29 28.19 -10.14
N ARG A 329 -38.70 28.38 -11.32
CA ARG A 329 -39.40 28.76 -12.56
C ARG A 329 -38.91 27.90 -13.72
N VAL A 330 -39.77 27.69 -14.71
CA VAL A 330 -39.44 26.96 -15.93
C VAL A 330 -39.66 27.86 -17.13
N TYR A 331 -38.65 27.97 -17.99
CA TYR A 331 -38.68 28.70 -19.25
C TYR A 331 -38.54 27.71 -20.39
N CYS A 332 -39.16 27.98 -21.53
CA CYS A 332 -38.99 27.16 -22.72
C CYS A 332 -38.78 28.02 -23.97
N SER A 333 -37.71 27.71 -24.71
CA SER A 333 -37.53 28.13 -26.10
C SER A 333 -37.79 26.94 -27.03
N SER A 334 -38.14 27.22 -28.28
CA SER A 334 -38.48 26.18 -29.24
C SER A 334 -37.93 26.48 -30.63
N SER A 335 -37.46 25.44 -31.31
CA SER A 335 -37.26 25.41 -32.76
C SER A 335 -38.27 24.41 -33.33
N LEU A 336 -39.12 24.84 -34.25
CA LEU A 336 -40.28 24.08 -34.68
C LEU A 336 -40.20 23.74 -36.17
N ASN A 337 -40.91 22.69 -36.57
CA ASN A 337 -41.10 22.31 -37.97
C ASN A 337 -39.78 22.04 -38.71
N ILE A 338 -38.86 21.31 -38.08
CA ILE A 338 -37.54 20.98 -38.64
C ILE A 338 -37.64 19.73 -39.51
N SER A 339 -37.10 19.82 -40.73
CA SER A 339 -37.14 18.78 -41.78
C SER A 339 -35.89 17.92 -41.84
#